data_AF-A0A0C9W9R8-F1
#
_entry.id   AF-A0A0C9W9R8-F1
#
_cell.length_a   1.000
_cell.length_b   1.000
_cell.length_c   1.000
_cell.angle_alpha   90.00
_cell.angle_beta   90.00
_cell.angle_gamma   90.00
#
_symmetry.space_group_name_H-M   'P 1'
#
loop_
_entity.id
_entity.type
_entity.pdbx_description
1 polymer ?
#
loop_
_entity_poly.entity_id
_entity_poly.type
_entity_poly.pdbx_seq_one_letter_code
_entity_poly.pdbx_strand_id
1 'polypeptide(L)'
;MFALWRLQPLPRRQRHQRQNRPLAFGGFPVYDEALKIIKADSEVLKVEIREVQASLEAAKKVPEPDTEAIKEIEEKLQYLEIQSEINFPEVQWKCANGMVDLSKAVDRHIIEKRWRKEGALDLLMERIHQMHVVPDVLPDLHPSFDLRVTFPEHRDKNNTPEADVKPKCGFVEPGVYLLPEQPPKLYKDVFHTDERLYTLIIVDLDVPDEAINSYQTFIHWLQ
;
A
#
# COMPACT_ATOMS: atom_id res chain seq x y z
N MET A 1 -28.67 5.10 -18.06
CA MET A 1 -28.44 6.07 -16.97
C MET A 1 -27.75 5.31 -15.83
N PHE A 2 -26.43 5.06 -15.98
CA PHE A 2 -25.65 4.31 -15.01
C PHE A 2 -24.68 5.27 -14.34
N ALA A 3 -24.79 5.40 -13.02
CA ALA A 3 -23.94 6.25 -12.22
C ALA A 3 -22.52 5.68 -12.21
N LEU A 4 -21.57 6.45 -12.78
CA LEU A 4 -20.14 6.23 -12.67
C LEU A 4 -19.72 6.39 -11.20
N TRP A 5 -19.42 5.28 -10.53
CA TRP A 5 -18.49 5.28 -9.39
C TRP A 5 -17.08 5.09 -9.94
N ARG A 6 -16.46 6.17 -10.45
CA ARG A 6 -15.00 6.16 -10.67
C ARG A 6 -14.32 6.34 -9.32
N LEU A 7 -13.69 5.26 -8.84
CA LEU A 7 -12.75 5.30 -7.72
C LEU A 7 -11.48 6.04 -8.16
N GLN A 8 -11.46 7.36 -7.96
CA GLN A 8 -10.19 8.11 -7.92
C GLN A 8 -9.60 7.99 -6.50
N PRO A 9 -8.35 7.53 -6.33
CA PRO A 9 -7.64 7.78 -5.08
C PRO A 9 -7.24 9.25 -5.07
N LEU A 10 -7.92 10.05 -4.26
CA LEU A 10 -7.66 11.48 -4.21
C LEU A 10 -6.46 11.79 -3.32
N PRO A 11 -5.51 12.65 -3.74
CA PRO A 11 -4.69 13.39 -2.81
C PRO A 11 -5.58 14.50 -2.20
N ARG A 12 -6.37 14.17 -1.18
CA ARG A 12 -7.32 15.10 -0.55
C ARG A 12 -6.78 15.63 0.79
N ARG A 13 -6.37 16.91 0.73
CA ARG A 13 -6.14 17.92 1.79
C ARG A 13 -6.43 17.49 3.25
N GLN A 14 -5.46 17.74 4.13
CA GLN A 14 -5.46 17.62 5.62
C GLN A 14 -6.73 18.09 6.37
N ARG A 15 -7.61 18.89 5.75
CA ARG A 15 -8.84 19.43 6.36
C ARG A 15 -9.92 18.37 6.63
N HIS A 16 -10.02 17.31 5.84
CA HIS A 16 -11.03 16.24 6.03
C HIS A 16 -10.65 15.20 7.08
N GLN A 17 -9.37 15.09 7.45
CA GLN A 17 -8.93 14.15 8.49
C GLN A 17 -9.69 14.41 9.80
N ARG A 18 -9.99 15.67 10.14
CA ARG A 18 -10.75 15.99 11.34
C ARG A 18 -12.24 15.63 11.29
N GLN A 19 -12.85 15.49 10.10
CA GLN A 19 -14.31 15.45 9.97
C GLN A 19 -14.93 14.06 10.19
N ASN A 20 -14.15 12.98 10.08
CA ASN A 20 -14.68 11.62 10.20
C ASN A 20 -14.01 10.81 11.31
N ARG A 21 -13.57 11.45 12.41
CA ARG A 21 -13.01 10.71 13.54
C ARG A 21 -14.05 9.75 14.13
N PRO A 22 -13.63 8.59 14.65
CA PRO A 22 -14.53 7.73 15.41
C PRO A 22 -15.13 8.52 16.58
N LEU A 23 -16.37 8.19 16.92
CA LEU A 23 -17.09 8.84 18.00
C LEU A 23 -16.34 8.67 19.32
N ALA A 24 -16.32 9.73 20.13
CA ALA A 24 -15.80 9.66 21.48
C ALA A 24 -16.73 8.84 22.38
N PHE A 25 -16.16 8.25 23.42
CA PHE A 25 -16.92 7.52 24.44
C PHE A 25 -17.92 8.45 25.14
N GLY A 26 -19.12 7.93 25.43
CA GLY A 26 -20.20 8.68 26.09
C GLY A 26 -21.13 9.43 25.14
N GLY A 27 -20.93 9.32 23.82
CA GLY A 27 -21.81 9.92 22.82
C GLY A 27 -23.08 9.10 22.59
N PHE A 28 -22.97 7.76 22.57
CA PHE A 28 -24.07 6.84 22.32
C PHE A 28 -23.93 5.57 23.15
N PRO A 29 -24.94 5.19 23.97
CA PRO A 29 -24.85 4.01 24.83
C PRO A 29 -24.54 2.71 24.06
N VAL A 30 -25.14 2.53 22.88
CA VAL A 30 -24.92 1.32 22.07
C VAL A 30 -23.49 1.22 21.56
N TYR A 31 -22.89 2.35 21.16
CA TYR A 31 -21.51 2.39 20.69
C TYR A 31 -20.53 2.12 21.83
N ASP A 32 -20.82 2.67 23.01
CA ASP A 32 -19.99 2.46 24.21
C ASP A 32 -19.99 0.99 24.65
N GLU A 33 -21.15 0.31 24.62
CA GLU A 33 -21.24 -1.13 24.88
C GLU A 33 -20.50 -1.96 23.82
N ALA A 34 -20.63 -1.60 22.54
CA ALA A 34 -19.87 -2.27 21.47
C ALA A 34 -18.35 -2.11 21.66
N LEU A 35 -17.88 -0.93 22.05
CA LEU A 35 -16.46 -0.71 22.36
C LEU A 35 -15.99 -1.53 23.56
N LYS A 36 -16.83 -1.75 24.58
CA LYS A 36 -16.49 -2.63 25.71
C LYS A 36 -16.30 -4.07 25.24
N ILE A 37 -17.16 -4.57 24.35
CA ILE A 37 -17.04 -5.92 23.78
C ILE A 37 -15.73 -6.07 23.01
N ILE A 38 -15.42 -5.12 22.12
CA ILE A 38 -14.18 -5.13 21.32
C ILE A 38 -12.95 -5.07 22.23
N LYS A 39 -12.99 -4.28 23.31
CA LYS A 39 -11.89 -4.20 24.28
C LYS A 39 -11.71 -5.52 25.04
N ALA A 40 -12.78 -6.12 25.53
CA ALA A 40 -12.72 -7.39 26.25
C ALA A 40 -12.15 -8.50 25.36
N ASP A 41 -12.58 -8.57 24.10
CA ASP A 41 -12.04 -9.51 23.10
C ASP A 41 -10.55 -9.29 22.82
N SER A 42 -10.15 -8.03 22.60
CA SER A 42 -8.75 -7.64 22.42
C SER A 42 -7.87 -8.00 23.63
N GLU A 43 -8.38 -7.85 24.86
CA GLU A 43 -7.66 -8.21 26.08
C GLU A 43 -7.42 -9.72 26.17
N VAL A 44 -8.41 -10.54 25.81
CA VAL A 44 -8.25 -12.01 25.76
C VAL A 44 -7.20 -12.40 24.72
N LEU A 45 -7.27 -11.83 23.51
CA LEU A 45 -6.29 -12.09 22.45
C LEU A 45 -4.88 -11.65 22.85
N LYS A 46 -4.73 -10.53 23.57
CA LYS A 46 -3.42 -10.05 24.07
C LYS A 46 -2.81 -10.96 25.13
N VAL A 47 -3.62 -11.69 25.90
CA VAL A 47 -3.11 -12.74 26.79
C VAL A 47 -2.55 -13.89 25.96
N GLU A 48 -3.29 -14.38 24.96
CA GLU A 48 -2.81 -15.46 24.08
C GLU A 48 -1.54 -15.05 23.32
N ILE A 49 -1.45 -13.81 22.84
CA ILE A 49 -0.25 -13.28 22.16
C ILE A 49 0.99 -13.42 23.06
N ARG A 50 0.88 -13.11 24.36
CA ARG A 50 2.02 -13.22 25.29
C ARG A 50 2.45 -14.67 25.49
N GLU A 51 1.49 -15.59 25.54
CA GLU A 51 1.77 -17.03 25.67
C GLU A 51 2.47 -17.56 24.41
N VAL A 52 1.98 -17.19 23.23
CA VAL A 52 2.57 -17.57 21.93
C VAL A 52 3.96 -16.94 21.76
N GLN A 53 4.14 -15.69 22.17
CA GLN A 53 5.45 -15.02 22.19
C GLN A 53 6.45 -15.76 23.08
N ALA A 54 6.05 -16.15 24.30
CA ALA A 54 6.92 -16.92 25.18
C ALA A 54 7.28 -18.29 24.59
N SER A 55 6.33 -18.96 23.94
CA SER A 55 6.57 -20.22 23.22
C SER A 55 7.55 -20.04 22.05
N LEU A 56 7.42 -18.95 21.30
CA LEU A 56 8.29 -18.62 20.18
C LEU A 56 9.72 -18.33 20.64
N GLU A 57 9.89 -17.58 21.72
CA GLU A 57 11.21 -17.33 22.30
C GLU A 57 11.86 -18.61 22.83
N ALA A 58 11.07 -19.52 23.41
CA ALA A 58 11.56 -20.82 23.86
C ALA A 58 12.02 -21.68 22.68
N ALA A 59 11.21 -21.73 21.59
CA ALA A 59 11.54 -22.48 20.37
C ALA A 59 12.83 -21.96 19.71
N LYS A 60 13.05 -20.64 19.69
CA LYS A 60 14.27 -20.02 19.12
C LYS A 60 15.55 -20.29 19.92
N LYS A 61 15.46 -20.67 21.20
CA LYS A 61 16.61 -20.96 22.08
C LYS A 61 17.11 -22.41 21.99
N VAL A 62 16.38 -23.28 21.31
CA VAL A 62 16.75 -24.70 21.14
C VAL A 62 17.95 -24.81 20.18
N PRO A 63 18.94 -25.70 20.44
CA PRO A 63 20.16 -25.82 19.61
C PRO A 63 19.92 -26.25 18.16
N GLU A 64 18.88 -27.04 17.92
CA GLU A 64 18.38 -27.44 16.59
C GLU A 64 16.91 -27.02 16.48
N PRO A 65 16.64 -25.76 16.11
CA PRO A 65 15.28 -25.27 15.99
C PRO A 65 14.62 -25.86 14.73
N ASP A 66 13.43 -26.40 14.90
CA ASP A 66 12.59 -26.76 13.77
C ASP A 66 12.09 -25.48 13.09
N THR A 67 12.60 -25.23 11.89
CA THR A 67 12.28 -24.01 11.12
C THR A 67 10.83 -23.95 10.67
N GLU A 68 10.17 -25.11 10.47
CA GLU A 68 8.78 -25.15 10.04
C GLU A 68 7.86 -24.82 11.22
N ALA A 69 8.09 -25.46 12.37
CA ALA A 69 7.36 -25.16 13.59
C ALA A 69 7.50 -23.68 14.02
N ILE A 70 8.69 -23.07 13.86
CA ILE A 70 8.88 -21.65 14.17
C ILE A 70 8.04 -20.76 13.25
N LYS A 71 7.99 -21.05 11.95
CA LYS A 71 7.18 -20.30 10.98
C LYS A 71 5.70 -20.39 11.31
N GLU A 72 5.20 -21.57 11.66
CA GLU A 72 3.79 -21.74 12.07
C GLU A 72 3.45 -20.90 13.31
N ILE A 73 4.36 -20.85 14.29
CA ILE A 73 4.18 -20.03 15.49
C ILE A 73 4.23 -18.53 15.14
N GLU A 74 5.13 -18.11 14.24
CA GLU A 74 5.23 -16.73 13.74
C GLU A 74 3.95 -16.29 13.00
N GLU A 75 3.43 -17.14 12.12
CA GLU A 75 2.18 -16.90 11.40
C GLU A 75 0.99 -16.81 12.36
N LYS A 76 0.92 -17.72 13.34
CA LYS A 76 -0.12 -17.68 14.38
C LYS A 76 -0.05 -16.38 15.19
N LEU A 77 1.15 -15.97 15.59
CA LEU A 77 1.38 -14.72 16.32
C LEU A 77 0.91 -13.52 15.49
N GLN A 78 1.31 -13.44 14.23
CA GLN A 78 0.90 -12.36 13.33
C GLN A 78 -0.63 -12.32 13.17
N TYR A 79 -1.27 -13.48 13.03
CA TYR A 79 -2.73 -13.57 12.94
C TYR A 79 -3.42 -13.03 14.20
N LEU A 80 -2.96 -13.43 15.39
CA LEU A 80 -3.52 -12.96 16.67
C LEU A 80 -3.33 -11.46 16.86
N GLU A 81 -2.15 -10.93 16.52
CA GLU A 81 -1.88 -9.49 16.56
C GLU A 81 -2.88 -8.71 15.68
N ILE A 82 -3.10 -9.17 14.45
CA ILE A 82 -4.08 -8.59 13.52
C ILE A 82 -5.49 -8.63 14.13
N GLN A 83 -5.96 -9.80 14.58
CA GLN A 83 -7.31 -9.94 15.14
C GLN A 83 -7.53 -9.05 16.36
N SER A 84 -6.50 -8.91 17.21
CA SER A 84 -6.60 -8.15 18.46
C SER A 84 -6.86 -6.66 18.25
N GLU A 85 -6.50 -6.09 17.09
CA GLU A 85 -6.64 -4.65 16.85
C GLU A 85 -7.48 -4.26 15.63
N ILE A 86 -7.73 -5.16 14.68
CA ILE A 86 -8.41 -4.84 13.41
C ILE A 86 -9.81 -4.23 13.61
N ASN A 87 -10.50 -4.60 14.70
CA ASN A 87 -11.85 -4.15 14.99
C ASN A 87 -11.91 -2.77 15.65
N PHE A 88 -10.78 -2.17 16.04
CA PHE A 88 -10.79 -0.84 16.64
C PHE A 88 -11.13 0.25 15.61
N PRO A 89 -12.16 1.09 15.88
CA PRO A 89 -12.53 2.18 14.99
C PRO A 89 -11.39 3.18 14.73
N GLU A 90 -10.52 3.40 15.72
CA GLU A 90 -9.36 4.29 15.58
C GLU A 90 -8.32 3.76 14.59
N VAL A 91 -8.08 2.45 14.58
CA VAL A 91 -7.12 1.80 13.67
C VAL A 91 -7.65 1.87 12.24
N GLN A 92 -8.92 1.51 12.04
CA GLN A 92 -9.61 1.62 10.75
C GLN A 92 -9.59 3.07 10.23
N TRP A 93 -9.87 4.04 11.11
CA TRP A 93 -9.84 5.45 10.75
C TRP A 93 -8.42 5.93 10.38
N LYS A 94 -7.38 5.55 11.13
CA LYS A 94 -5.98 5.89 10.82
C LYS A 94 -5.59 5.36 9.44
N CYS A 95 -5.90 4.08 9.18
CA CYS A 95 -5.64 3.43 7.89
C CYS A 95 -6.40 4.10 6.73
N ALA A 96 -7.69 4.40 6.92
CA ALA A 96 -8.50 5.04 5.90
C ALA A 96 -7.99 6.45 5.53
N ASN A 97 -7.34 7.15 6.47
CA ASN A 97 -6.80 8.50 6.28
C ASN A 97 -5.31 8.54 5.91
N GLY A 98 -4.67 7.40 5.68
CA GLY A 98 -3.26 7.32 5.29
C GLY A 98 -2.27 7.65 6.42
N MET A 99 -2.69 7.56 7.69
CA MET A 99 -1.81 7.68 8.86
C MET A 99 -1.38 6.29 9.33
N VAL A 100 -0.76 5.54 8.41
CA VAL A 100 -0.44 4.12 8.55
C VAL A 100 1.01 3.98 8.98
N ASP A 101 1.27 3.04 9.89
CA ASP A 101 2.61 2.56 10.21
C ASP A 101 2.77 1.11 9.73
N LEU A 102 3.43 0.92 8.58
CA LEU A 102 3.64 -0.41 7.99
C LEU A 102 4.56 -1.31 8.83
N SER A 103 5.16 -0.80 9.91
CA SER A 103 5.86 -1.62 10.90
C SER A 103 4.88 -2.51 11.67
N LYS A 104 3.62 -2.08 11.83
CA LYS A 104 2.58 -2.83 12.54
C LYS A 104 1.88 -3.80 11.61
N ALA A 105 1.72 -5.04 12.07
CA ALA A 105 1.08 -6.10 11.30
C ALA A 105 -0.37 -5.76 10.90
N VAL A 106 -1.13 -5.13 11.79
CA VAL A 106 -2.54 -4.76 11.59
C VAL A 106 -2.68 -3.73 10.46
N ASP A 107 -1.93 -2.64 10.57
CA ASP A 107 -1.90 -1.55 9.59
C ASP A 107 -1.51 -2.08 8.21
N ARG A 108 -0.43 -2.87 8.15
CA ARG A 108 0.05 -3.51 6.91
C ARG A 108 -1.01 -4.42 6.29
N HIS A 109 -1.66 -5.27 7.09
CA HIS A 109 -2.71 -6.17 6.63
C HIS A 109 -3.91 -5.40 6.05
N ILE A 110 -4.34 -4.31 6.70
CA ILE A 110 -5.46 -3.49 6.21
C ILE A 110 -5.11 -2.86 4.86
N ILE A 111 -3.92 -2.27 4.73
CA ILE A 111 -3.49 -1.64 3.47
C ILE A 111 -3.27 -2.66 2.35
N GLU A 112 -2.68 -3.81 2.64
CA GLU A 112 -2.52 -4.87 1.64
C GLU A 112 -3.88 -5.39 1.15
N LYS A 113 -4.78 -5.71 2.09
CA LYS A 113 -6.14 -6.16 1.76
C LYS A 113 -6.86 -5.12 0.92
N ARG A 114 -6.67 -3.84 1.24
CA ARG A 114 -7.24 -2.72 0.49
C ARG A 114 -6.70 -2.68 -0.94
N TRP A 115 -5.39 -2.73 -1.12
CA TRP A 115 -4.75 -2.72 -2.42
C TRP A 115 -5.19 -3.89 -3.32
N ARG A 116 -5.31 -5.09 -2.73
CA ARG A 116 -5.75 -6.30 -3.44
C ARG A 116 -7.25 -6.36 -3.74
N LYS A 117 -8.12 -5.69 -2.95
CA LYS A 117 -9.59 -5.83 -3.07
C LYS A 117 -10.32 -4.57 -3.57
N GLU A 118 -9.76 -3.39 -3.39
CA GLU A 118 -10.40 -2.13 -3.80
C GLU A 118 -10.02 -1.70 -5.22
N GLY A 119 -9.41 -2.60 -6.01
CA GLY A 119 -9.23 -2.44 -7.45
C GLY A 119 -7.94 -1.75 -7.90
N ALA A 120 -7.07 -1.30 -6.98
CA ALA A 120 -5.79 -0.70 -7.37
C ALA A 120 -4.88 -1.72 -8.08
N LEU A 121 -4.76 -2.92 -7.53
CA LEU A 121 -4.05 -4.03 -8.18
C LEU A 121 -4.76 -4.47 -9.47
N ASP A 122 -6.09 -4.54 -9.48
CA ASP A 122 -6.85 -4.94 -10.67
C ASP A 122 -6.64 -3.97 -11.84
N LEU A 123 -6.69 -2.67 -11.58
CA LEU A 123 -6.42 -1.63 -12.57
C LEU A 123 -4.98 -1.73 -13.10
N LEU A 124 -4.01 -1.99 -12.23
CA LEU A 124 -2.62 -2.19 -12.62
C LEU A 124 -2.45 -3.41 -13.54
N MET A 125 -3.02 -4.55 -13.15
CA MET A 125 -2.97 -5.78 -13.93
C MET A 125 -3.71 -5.64 -15.28
N GLU A 126 -4.86 -4.98 -15.28
CA GLU A 126 -5.60 -4.66 -16.52
C GLU A 126 -4.70 -3.88 -17.50
N ARG A 127 -4.00 -2.85 -17.03
CA ARG A 127 -3.12 -2.03 -17.87
C ARG A 127 -1.89 -2.78 -18.37
N ILE A 128 -1.29 -3.62 -17.52
CA ILE A 128 -0.15 -4.47 -17.89
C ILE A 128 -0.50 -5.39 -19.07
N HIS A 129 -1.69 -6.00 -19.05
CA HIS A 129 -2.14 -6.85 -20.14
C HIS A 129 -2.63 -6.08 -21.36
N GLN A 130 -3.36 -4.96 -21.17
CA GLN A 130 -3.84 -4.14 -22.30
C GLN A 130 -2.70 -3.51 -23.10
N MET A 131 -1.62 -3.13 -22.42
CA MET A 131 -0.44 -2.50 -23.03
C MET A 131 0.64 -3.51 -23.42
N HIS A 132 0.35 -4.82 -23.39
CA HIS A 132 1.27 -5.90 -23.77
C HIS A 132 2.60 -5.95 -23.00
N VAL A 133 2.70 -5.28 -21.84
CA VAL A 133 3.88 -5.36 -20.96
C VAL A 133 4.16 -6.82 -20.58
N VAL A 134 3.09 -7.59 -20.34
CA VAL A 134 3.11 -9.04 -20.39
C VAL A 134 2.42 -9.45 -21.70
N PRO A 135 3.10 -10.14 -22.63
CA PRO A 135 4.35 -10.90 -22.43
C PRO A 135 5.66 -10.19 -22.83
N ASP A 136 5.61 -8.96 -23.37
CA ASP A 136 6.76 -8.41 -24.11
C ASP A 136 8.00 -8.16 -23.24
N VAL A 137 7.82 -7.72 -22.00
CA VAL A 137 8.92 -7.49 -21.04
C VAL A 137 9.22 -8.73 -20.23
N LEU A 138 8.16 -9.37 -19.72
CA LEU A 138 8.23 -10.52 -18.83
C LEU A 138 7.11 -11.50 -19.17
N PRO A 139 7.35 -12.80 -19.08
CA PRO A 139 6.33 -13.81 -19.40
C PRO A 139 5.16 -13.80 -18.42
N ASP A 140 5.42 -13.41 -17.17
CA ASP A 140 4.44 -13.38 -16.09
C ASP A 140 4.87 -12.35 -15.03
N LEU A 141 3.90 -11.74 -14.35
CA LEU A 141 4.13 -10.70 -13.35
C LEU A 141 3.12 -10.81 -12.21
N HIS A 142 3.64 -11.01 -11.00
CA HIS A 142 2.87 -11.08 -9.77
C HIS A 142 3.31 -9.98 -8.79
N PRO A 143 2.67 -8.79 -8.83
CA PRO A 143 3.03 -7.69 -7.93
C PRO A 143 2.91 -8.10 -6.46
N SER A 144 3.98 -7.88 -5.69
CA SER A 144 4.07 -8.21 -4.26
C SER A 144 3.98 -6.99 -3.33
N PHE A 145 4.08 -5.78 -3.87
CA PHE A 145 3.98 -4.51 -3.15
C PHE A 145 3.38 -3.44 -4.06
N ASP A 146 2.83 -2.37 -3.46
CA ASP A 146 2.25 -1.26 -4.22
C ASP A 146 3.34 -0.24 -4.56
N LEU A 147 3.50 0.07 -5.86
CA LEU A 147 4.42 1.09 -6.36
C LEU A 147 3.63 2.19 -7.06
N ARG A 148 3.74 3.40 -6.54
CA ARG A 148 3.02 4.58 -7.03
C ARG A 148 3.99 5.60 -7.57
N VAL A 149 3.76 5.99 -8.81
CA VAL A 149 4.54 7.03 -9.49
C VAL A 149 3.75 8.33 -9.47
N THR A 150 4.43 9.41 -9.09
CA THR A 150 3.85 10.75 -9.10
C THR A 150 4.75 11.69 -9.88
N PHE A 151 4.12 12.59 -10.61
CA PHE A 151 4.82 13.63 -11.35
C PHE A 151 4.43 15.00 -10.79
N PRO A 152 5.38 15.94 -10.73
CA PRO A 152 5.10 17.32 -10.38
C PRO A 152 4.16 17.93 -11.43
N GLU A 153 3.12 18.61 -10.95
CA GLU A 153 2.11 19.26 -11.79
C GLU A 153 2.77 20.36 -12.63
N HIS A 154 2.42 20.40 -13.92
CA HIS A 154 2.88 21.44 -14.84
C HIS A 154 2.47 22.81 -14.30
N ARG A 155 3.45 23.69 -14.11
CA ARG A 155 3.20 25.09 -13.77
C ARG A 155 3.17 25.89 -15.06
N ASP A 156 2.00 26.41 -15.40
CA ASP A 156 1.90 27.46 -16.41
C ASP A 156 2.68 28.68 -15.88
N LYS A 157 3.90 28.86 -16.40
CA LYS A 157 4.82 29.95 -16.02
C LYS A 157 4.18 31.34 -16.18
N ASN A 158 3.12 31.44 -16.98
CA ASN A 158 2.44 32.68 -17.30
C ASN A 158 1.31 33.07 -16.32
N ASN A 159 0.84 32.16 -15.45
CA ASN A 159 -0.42 32.38 -14.71
C ASN A 159 -0.37 32.05 -13.21
N THR A 160 0.80 31.70 -12.67
CA THR A 160 0.93 31.33 -11.25
C THR A 160 1.99 32.23 -10.59
N PRO A 161 1.65 33.06 -9.59
CA PRO A 161 2.65 33.85 -8.88
C PRO A 161 3.69 32.94 -8.22
N GLU A 162 4.96 33.37 -8.26
CA GLU A 162 6.15 32.76 -7.63
C GLU A 162 6.08 32.71 -6.09
N ALA A 163 4.92 32.48 -5.50
CA ALA A 163 4.85 32.16 -4.08
C ALA A 163 5.43 30.75 -3.87
N ASP A 164 6.21 30.58 -2.80
CA ASP A 164 6.84 29.35 -2.25
C ASP A 164 5.85 28.22 -1.94
N VAL A 165 4.99 27.88 -2.89
CA VAL A 165 4.07 26.76 -2.81
C VAL A 165 4.85 25.57 -3.34
N LYS A 166 4.92 24.47 -2.60
CA LYS A 166 5.51 23.22 -3.12
C LYS A 166 4.76 22.81 -4.40
N PRO A 167 5.44 22.34 -5.46
CA PRO A 167 4.75 21.81 -6.64
C PRO A 167 3.81 20.70 -6.18
N LYS A 168 2.52 20.83 -6.52
CA LYS A 168 1.57 19.75 -6.24
C LYS A 168 2.00 18.57 -7.10
N CYS A 169 2.15 17.40 -6.49
CA CYS A 169 2.42 16.18 -7.24
C CYS A 169 1.09 15.42 -7.32
N GLY A 170 0.67 15.10 -8.54
CA GLY A 170 -0.51 14.28 -8.78
C GLY A 170 -0.13 12.81 -8.78
N PHE A 171 -1.00 11.96 -8.22
CA PHE A 171 -0.90 10.52 -8.48
C PHE A 171 -1.24 10.26 -9.94
N VAL A 172 -0.41 9.46 -10.61
CA VAL A 172 -0.62 9.08 -12.00
C VAL A 172 -1.15 7.65 -12.03
N GLU A 173 -2.32 7.49 -12.66
CA GLU A 173 -2.89 6.17 -12.90
C GLU A 173 -2.06 5.41 -13.95
N PRO A 174 -1.97 4.08 -13.87
CA PRO A 174 -1.25 3.29 -14.88
C PRO A 174 -1.85 3.49 -16.28
N GLY A 175 -0.99 3.64 -17.29
CA GLY A 175 -1.38 3.82 -18.71
C GLY A 175 -1.80 5.24 -19.11
N VAL A 176 -1.53 6.25 -18.29
CA VAL A 176 -1.80 7.66 -18.63
C VAL A 176 -0.63 8.30 -19.38
N TYR A 177 -0.94 9.13 -20.38
CA TYR A 177 0.04 9.93 -21.10
C TYR A 177 0.52 11.12 -20.27
N LEU A 178 1.83 11.34 -20.26
CA LEU A 178 2.48 12.39 -19.49
C LEU A 178 3.30 13.32 -20.39
N LEU A 179 3.51 14.54 -19.91
CA LEU A 179 4.44 15.48 -20.53
C LEU A 179 5.87 15.18 -20.04
N PRO A 180 6.87 15.14 -20.95
CA PRO A 180 8.24 14.79 -20.60
C PRO A 180 8.97 16.02 -20.06
N GLU A 181 8.93 16.26 -18.74
CA GLU A 181 9.62 17.44 -18.20
C GLU A 181 10.38 17.21 -16.89
N GLN A 182 9.98 16.28 -16.03
CA GLN A 182 10.56 16.16 -14.69
C GLN A 182 10.69 14.71 -14.22
N PRO A 183 11.73 14.40 -13.42
CA PRO A 183 11.90 13.06 -12.88
C PRO A 183 10.72 12.69 -11.96
N PRO A 184 10.24 11.43 -12.02
CA PRO A 184 9.14 11.01 -11.17
C PRO A 184 9.56 10.91 -9.70
N LYS A 185 8.58 11.04 -8.81
CA LYS A 185 8.71 10.64 -7.40
C LYS A 185 7.97 9.34 -7.17
N LEU A 186 8.63 8.42 -6.49
CA LEU A 186 8.13 7.09 -6.20
C LEU A 186 7.67 6.99 -4.75
N TYR A 187 6.51 6.39 -4.56
CA TYR A 187 5.98 6.00 -3.26
C TYR A 187 5.76 4.50 -3.28
N LYS A 188 6.18 3.81 -2.22
CA LYS A 188 6.07 2.36 -2.12
C LYS A 188 5.42 1.98 -0.80
N ASP A 189 4.44 1.10 -0.86
CA ASP A 189 3.87 0.44 0.31
C ASP A 189 4.26 -1.04 0.25
N VAL A 190 5.12 -1.46 1.17
CA VAL A 190 5.71 -2.80 1.21
C VAL A 190 4.99 -3.65 2.26
N PHE A 191 4.61 -4.88 1.87
CA PHE A 191 3.78 -5.77 2.71
C PHE A 191 4.53 -6.91 3.39
N HIS A 192 5.82 -7.10 3.08
CA HIS A 192 6.66 -8.07 3.79
C HIS A 192 7.35 -7.44 5.00
N THR A 193 7.85 -8.28 5.91
CA THR A 193 8.53 -7.86 7.16
C THR A 193 10.03 -7.73 7.02
N ASP A 194 10.60 -8.40 6.03
CA ASP A 194 12.05 -8.56 5.90
C ASP A 194 12.71 -7.40 5.16
N GLU A 195 13.95 -7.08 5.52
CA GLU A 195 14.69 -6.04 4.81
C GLU A 195 15.16 -6.57 3.45
N ARG A 196 14.68 -5.95 2.36
CA ARG A 196 15.06 -6.29 0.98
C ARG A 196 15.66 -5.11 0.24
N LEU A 197 16.68 -5.41 -0.56
CA LEU A 197 17.20 -4.48 -1.56
C LEU A 197 16.38 -4.60 -2.84
N TYR A 198 16.11 -3.46 -3.47
CA TYR A 198 15.30 -3.36 -4.68
C TYR A 198 16.08 -2.65 -5.77
N THR A 199 15.89 -3.12 -7.00
CA THR A 199 16.39 -2.46 -8.20
C THR A 199 15.20 -1.84 -8.93
N LEU A 200 15.34 -0.58 -9.33
CA LEU A 200 14.36 0.13 -10.12
C LEU A 200 14.84 0.25 -11.57
N ILE A 201 13.98 -0.11 -12.52
CA ILE A 201 14.25 0.09 -13.95
C ILE A 201 13.04 0.78 -14.58
N ILE A 202 13.28 1.83 -15.37
CA ILE A 202 12.29 2.44 -16.26
C ILE A 202 12.73 2.16 -17.70
N VAL A 203 11.89 1.45 -18.44
CA VAL A 203 12.16 0.99 -19.80
C VAL A 203 11.09 1.53 -20.75
N ASP A 204 11.51 1.94 -21.93
CA ASP A 204 10.67 2.20 -23.10
C ASP A 204 10.85 1.06 -24.10
N LEU A 205 9.76 0.47 -24.57
CA LEU A 205 9.75 -0.68 -25.48
C LEU A 205 9.55 -0.26 -26.94
N ASP A 206 9.13 0.97 -27.17
CA ASP A 206 8.60 1.43 -28.46
C ASP A 206 9.56 2.42 -29.14
N VAL A 207 10.88 2.30 -28.89
CA VAL A 207 11.88 3.14 -29.56
C VAL A 207 12.10 2.60 -30.97
N PRO A 208 11.87 3.38 -32.04
CA PRO A 208 12.02 2.90 -33.40
C PRO A 208 13.48 2.63 -33.76
N ASP A 209 13.75 1.50 -34.42
CA ASP A 209 15.01 1.17 -35.08
C ASP A 209 14.77 0.98 -36.59
N GLU A 210 15.15 2.00 -37.37
CA GLU A 210 14.98 2.02 -38.83
C GLU A 210 15.82 0.96 -39.54
N ALA A 211 16.96 0.54 -38.97
CA ALA A 211 17.85 -0.41 -39.63
C ALA A 211 17.24 -1.82 -39.66
N ILE A 212 16.50 -2.18 -38.62
CA ILE A 212 15.87 -3.50 -38.46
C ILE A 212 14.38 -3.43 -38.85
N ASN A 213 13.85 -2.22 -39.09
CA ASN A 213 12.42 -1.97 -39.33
C ASN A 213 11.55 -2.57 -38.21
N SER A 214 11.98 -2.34 -36.96
CA SER A 214 11.41 -2.89 -35.73
C SER A 214 11.54 -1.87 -34.60
N TYR A 215 11.07 -2.24 -33.41
CA TYR A 215 11.30 -1.51 -32.17
C TYR A 215 12.47 -2.10 -31.39
N GLN A 216 13.13 -1.26 -30.60
CA GLN A 216 14.16 -1.62 -29.64
C GLN A 216 13.81 -1.09 -28.25
N THR A 217 14.34 -1.75 -27.23
CA THR A 217 14.14 -1.34 -25.83
C THR A 217 15.18 -0.32 -25.39
N PHE A 218 14.76 0.75 -24.72
CA PHE A 218 15.64 1.78 -24.16
C PHE A 218 15.45 1.93 -22.65
N ILE A 219 16.54 2.03 -21.90
CA ILE A 219 16.50 2.22 -20.45
C ILE A 219 16.62 3.71 -20.12
N HIS A 220 15.57 4.29 -19.55
CA HIS A 220 15.57 5.68 -19.10
C HIS A 220 16.19 5.87 -17.71
N TRP A 221 16.04 4.88 -16.82
CA TRP A 221 16.53 4.96 -15.45
C TRP A 221 16.84 3.57 -14.91
N LEU A 222 18.02 3.41 -14.28
CA LEU A 222 18.43 2.27 -13.47
C LEU A 222 18.93 2.76 -12.10
N GLN A 223 18.43 2.19 -11.00
CA GLN A 223 18.89 2.48 -9.63
C GLN A 223 18.92 1.22 -8.77
#